data_AF-A0AA48KP35-F1
#
_entry.id   AF-A0AA48KP35-F1
#
_cell.length_a   1.000
_cell.length_b   1.000
_cell.length_c   1.000
_cell.angle_alpha   90.00
_cell.angle_beta   90.00
_cell.angle_gamma   90.00
#
_symmetry.space_group_name_H-M   'P 1'
#
loop_
_entity.id
_entity.type
_entity.pdbx_description
1 polymer ?
#
loop_
_entity_poly.entity_id
_entity_poly.type
_entity_poly.pdbx_seq_one_letter_code
_entity_poly.pdbx_strand_id
1 'polypeptide(L)'
;MIQDDSARMEYETKFVEVLKEKGVDAVRSIDLFDVEFTSAKRTEKELEEVEQQLLDKGFDAILVSKVVGTENRRTFKEHINDVDKMFMRFTNDYLEHQEIYYDPEYYETFNIYHSETSLYCICVGKEIELIWRGEVDVTEPANVNKAIDTYIKVVTKSMGEHDVIF
;
A
#
# COMPACT_ATOMS: atom_id res chain seq x y z
N MET A 1 9.49 -0.75 1.52
CA MET A 1 9.81 -1.23 0.16
C MET A 1 9.50 -2.71 0.14
N ILE A 2 8.80 -3.21 -0.88
CA ILE A 2 8.51 -4.65 -1.00
C ILE A 2 9.87 -5.36 -1.17
N GLN A 3 10.22 -6.26 -0.25
CA GLN A 3 11.51 -6.98 -0.27
C GLN A 3 11.56 -8.10 -1.31
N ASP A 4 10.42 -8.46 -1.88
CA ASP A 4 10.28 -9.46 -2.93
C ASP A 4 10.30 -8.78 -4.31
N ASP A 5 11.35 -9.04 -5.10
CA ASP A 5 11.54 -8.48 -6.44
C ASP A 5 10.41 -8.85 -7.40
N SER A 6 9.80 -10.04 -7.24
CA SER A 6 8.67 -10.48 -8.06
C SER A 6 7.41 -9.68 -7.76
N ALA A 7 7.09 -9.49 -6.48
CA ALA A 7 5.92 -8.70 -6.07
C ALA A 7 6.10 -7.22 -6.40
N ARG A 8 7.32 -6.68 -6.26
CA ARG A 8 7.66 -5.32 -6.71
C ARG A 8 7.47 -5.18 -8.22
N MET A 9 8.00 -6.12 -9.01
CA MET A 9 7.87 -6.08 -10.47
C MET A 9 6.41 -6.15 -10.92
N GLU A 10 5.60 -7.02 -10.32
CA GLU A 10 4.17 -7.11 -10.63
C GLU A 10 3.43 -5.81 -10.28
N TYR A 11 3.69 -5.26 -9.09
CA TYR A 11 3.11 -4.00 -8.65
C TYR A 11 3.45 -2.85 -9.61
N GLU A 12 4.73 -2.64 -9.90
CA GLU A 12 5.18 -1.54 -10.78
C GLU A 12 4.65 -1.71 -12.20
N THR A 13 4.60 -2.94 -12.73
CA THR A 13 4.07 -3.21 -14.08
C THR A 13 2.60 -2.85 -14.18
N LYS A 14 1.77 -3.36 -13.26
CA LYS A 14 0.34 -3.06 -13.23
C LYS A 14 0.07 -1.58 -13.01
N PHE A 15 0.84 -0.92 -12.15
CA PHE A 15 0.62 0.48 -11.87
C PHE A 15 0.96 1.36 -13.08
N VAL A 16 2.06 1.06 -13.79
CA VAL A 16 2.40 1.72 -15.06
C VAL A 16 1.31 1.51 -16.12
N GLU A 17 0.76 0.30 -16.24
CA GLU A 17 -0.35 0.03 -17.18
C GLU A 17 -1.57 0.92 -16.87
N VAL A 18 -1.99 0.99 -15.60
CA VAL A 18 -3.15 1.82 -15.21
C VAL A 18 -2.87 3.31 -15.40
N LEU A 19 -1.64 3.79 -15.15
CA LEU A 19 -1.26 5.18 -15.42
C LEU A 19 -1.30 5.49 -16.92
N LYS A 20 -0.81 4.57 -17.76
CA LYS A 20 -0.84 4.71 -19.22
C LYS A 20 -2.26 4.71 -19.78
N GLU A 21 -3.16 3.89 -19.22
CA GLU A 21 -4.59 3.93 -19.55
C GLU A 21 -5.23 5.30 -19.24
N LYS A 22 -4.72 5.99 -18.22
CA LYS A 22 -5.11 7.36 -17.85
C LYS A 22 -4.35 8.46 -18.60
N GLY A 23 -3.51 8.10 -19.57
CA GLY A 23 -2.77 9.05 -20.40
C GLY A 23 -1.48 9.59 -19.76
N VAL A 24 -1.01 8.98 -18.67
CA VAL A 24 0.27 9.32 -18.01
C VAL A 24 1.33 8.33 -18.47
N ASP A 25 2.41 8.82 -19.12
CA ASP A 25 3.54 7.96 -19.45
C ASP A 25 4.40 7.72 -18.20
N ALA A 26 4.47 6.46 -17.78
CA ALA A 26 5.16 6.05 -16.57
C ALA A 26 6.16 4.93 -16.89
N VAL A 27 7.30 4.96 -16.17
CA VAL A 27 8.37 3.97 -16.29
C VAL A 27 8.56 3.33 -14.92
N ARG A 28 8.85 2.02 -14.92
CA ARG A 28 9.08 1.27 -13.68
C ARG A 28 10.42 1.67 -13.07
N SER A 29 10.45 1.80 -11.76
CA SER A 29 11.66 2.14 -11.02
C SER A 29 12.71 1.03 -11.15
N ILE A 30 12.29 -0.23 -11.25
CA ILE A 30 13.16 -1.40 -11.39
C ILE A 30 13.94 -1.42 -12.71
N ASP A 31 13.42 -0.77 -13.77
CA ASP A 31 14.10 -0.69 -15.06
C ASP A 31 15.06 0.51 -15.14
N LEU A 32 14.89 1.49 -14.24
CA LEU A 32 15.61 2.77 -14.28
C LEU A 32 16.69 2.90 -13.20
N PHE A 33 16.47 2.28 -12.04
CA PHE A 33 17.41 2.26 -10.92
C PHE A 33 17.99 0.86 -10.75
N ASP A 34 19.32 0.77 -10.80
CA ASP A 34 20.02 -0.44 -10.37
C ASP A 34 19.77 -0.70 -8.88
N VAL A 35 19.76 -1.98 -8.49
CA VAL A 35 19.52 -2.46 -7.12
C VAL A 35 20.41 -1.73 -6.10
N GLU A 36 21.61 -1.30 -6.52
CA GLU A 36 22.54 -0.52 -5.71
C GLU A 36 21.98 0.84 -5.26
N PHE A 37 21.16 1.51 -6.07
CA PHE A 37 20.64 2.82 -5.72
C PHE A 37 19.78 2.76 -4.44
N THR A 38 18.98 1.71 -4.32
CA THR A 38 18.04 1.51 -3.20
C THR A 38 18.63 0.73 -2.02
N SER A 39 19.84 0.17 -2.16
CA SER A 39 20.45 -0.72 -1.15
C SER A 39 21.26 0.03 -0.08
N ALA A 40 21.55 1.31 -0.28
CA ALA A 40 22.35 2.11 0.66
C ALA A 40 21.78 3.53 0.82
N LYS A 41 22.02 4.12 2.00
CA LYS A 41 21.75 5.55 2.23
C LYS A 41 22.61 6.37 1.29
N ARG A 42 21.99 7.33 0.60
CA ARG A 42 22.65 8.26 -0.31
C ARG A 42 22.88 9.60 0.37
N THR A 43 23.94 10.26 -0.02
CA THR A 43 24.23 11.65 0.35
C THR A 43 23.34 12.60 -0.44
N GLU A 44 23.12 13.81 0.06
CA GLU A 44 22.34 14.85 -0.65
C GLU A 44 22.87 15.08 -2.06
N LYS A 45 24.20 15.09 -2.23
CA LYS A 45 24.84 15.25 -3.53
C LYS A 45 24.56 14.12 -4.52
N GLU A 46 24.52 12.87 -4.04
CA GLU A 46 24.14 11.73 -4.89
C GLU A 46 22.66 11.79 -5.30
N LEU A 47 21.80 12.35 -4.46
CA LEU A 47 20.38 12.56 -4.80
C LEU A 47 20.24 13.66 -5.85
N GLU A 48 20.94 14.77 -5.72
CA GLU A 48 20.99 15.84 -6.74
C GLU A 48 21.46 15.33 -8.11
N GLU A 49 22.47 14.45 -8.14
CA GLU A 49 22.96 13.84 -9.38
C GLU A 49 21.91 12.95 -10.06
N VAL A 50 21.10 12.25 -9.28
CA VAL A 50 19.99 11.44 -9.79
C VAL A 50 18.83 12.31 -10.25
N GLU A 51 18.52 13.37 -9.53
CA GLU A 51 17.52 14.36 -9.93
C GLU A 51 17.83 14.95 -11.30
N GLN A 52 19.08 15.40 -11.50
CA GLN A 52 19.52 15.92 -12.80
C GLN A 52 19.41 14.85 -13.90
N GLN A 53 19.79 13.60 -13.63
CA GLN A 53 19.62 12.51 -14.60
C GLN A 53 18.17 12.23 -14.96
N LEU A 54 17.24 12.37 -14.02
CA LEU A 54 15.81 12.21 -14.28
C LEU A 54 15.27 13.38 -15.11
N LEU A 55 15.67 14.61 -14.81
CA LEU A 55 15.34 15.79 -15.60
C LEU A 55 15.88 15.70 -17.03
N ASP A 56 17.14 15.29 -17.20
CA ASP A 56 17.77 15.12 -18.51
C ASP A 56 17.08 14.03 -19.36
N LYS A 57 16.50 13.03 -18.70
CA LYS A 57 15.68 11.99 -19.33
C LYS A 57 14.24 12.44 -19.61
N GLY A 58 13.85 13.64 -19.17
CA GLY A 58 12.54 14.23 -19.41
C GLY A 58 11.45 13.79 -18.42
N PHE A 59 11.81 13.36 -17.22
CA PHE A 59 10.82 13.04 -16.18
C PHE A 59 10.42 14.31 -15.42
N ASP A 60 9.12 14.56 -15.33
CA ASP A 60 8.55 15.72 -14.61
C ASP A 60 8.13 15.40 -13.17
N ALA A 61 8.03 14.12 -12.80
CA ALA A 61 7.57 13.70 -11.48
C ALA A 61 8.13 12.34 -11.03
N ILE A 62 8.21 12.13 -9.71
CA ILE A 62 8.57 10.86 -9.06
C ILE A 62 7.42 10.40 -8.17
N LEU A 63 6.99 9.15 -8.35
CA LEU A 63 6.02 8.51 -7.48
C LEU A 63 6.73 7.46 -6.60
N VAL A 64 6.59 7.60 -5.28
CA VAL A 64 7.20 6.70 -4.30
C VAL A 64 6.12 6.05 -3.45
N SER A 65 6.05 4.72 -3.46
CA SER A 65 5.15 3.95 -2.59
C SER A 65 5.95 3.13 -1.58
N LYS A 66 5.58 3.23 -0.30
CA LYS A 66 6.23 2.54 0.82
C LYS A 66 5.20 2.01 1.81
N VAL A 67 5.51 0.86 2.43
CA VAL A 67 4.77 0.38 3.60
C VAL A 67 5.41 1.03 4.84
N VAL A 68 4.63 1.78 5.61
CA VAL A 68 5.08 2.53 6.79
C VAL A 68 4.88 1.75 8.09
N GLY A 69 3.97 0.77 8.11
CA GLY A 69 3.75 -0.05 9.29
C GLY A 69 2.83 -1.25 9.05
N THR A 70 2.79 -2.12 10.05
CA THR A 70 1.89 -3.27 10.12
C THR A 70 1.23 -3.32 11.50
N GLU A 71 -0.10 -3.31 11.53
CA GLU A 71 -0.91 -3.48 12.73
C GLU A 71 -1.55 -4.87 12.73
N ASN A 72 -1.44 -5.64 13.83
CA ASN A 72 -2.15 -6.91 13.96
C ASN A 72 -3.51 -6.67 14.62
N ARG A 73 -4.60 -7.04 13.94
CA ARG A 73 -5.95 -6.98 14.52
C ARG A 73 -6.51 -8.37 14.77
N ARG A 74 -7.32 -8.47 15.81
CA ARG A 74 -8.08 -9.67 16.20
C ARG A 74 -9.55 -9.34 16.17
N THR A 75 -10.31 -10.04 15.35
CA THR A 75 -11.78 -9.93 15.31
C THR A 75 -12.42 -11.22 15.76
N PHE A 76 -13.58 -11.10 16.40
CA PHE A 76 -14.38 -12.21 16.88
C PHE A 76 -15.01 -12.93 15.70
N LYS A 77 -14.90 -14.26 15.65
CA LYS A 77 -15.36 -15.05 14.50
C LYS A 77 -16.87 -15.31 14.47
N GLU A 78 -17.63 -14.93 15.50
CA GLU A 78 -19.05 -15.29 15.52
C GLU A 78 -19.92 -14.39 14.65
N HIS A 79 -20.61 -15.05 13.72
CA HIS A 79 -21.90 -14.64 13.19
C HIS A 79 -22.85 -14.34 14.36
N ILE A 80 -23.11 -13.06 14.62
CA ILE A 80 -24.27 -12.65 15.41
C ILE A 80 -25.49 -12.95 14.54
N ASN A 81 -25.97 -14.20 14.58
CA ASN A 81 -27.37 -14.49 14.29
C ASN A 81 -28.16 -13.90 15.46
N ASP A 82 -28.41 -12.59 15.36
CA ASP A 82 -29.43 -11.90 16.12
C ASP A 82 -30.74 -12.65 15.92
N VAL A 83 -31.42 -12.98 17.02
CA VAL A 83 -32.88 -12.88 17.20
C VAL A 83 -33.33 -13.48 18.56
N ASP A 84 -32.57 -14.34 19.25
CA ASP A 84 -33.11 -15.10 20.42
C ASP A 84 -32.36 -14.94 21.77
N LYS A 85 -31.51 -13.91 21.94
CA LYS A 85 -30.62 -13.76 23.12
C LYS A 85 -31.26 -13.12 24.37
N MET A 86 -32.57 -12.89 24.42
CA MET A 86 -33.17 -12.12 25.54
C MET A 86 -33.38 -12.96 26.84
N PHE A 87 -33.25 -14.29 26.80
CA PHE A 87 -33.60 -15.18 27.93
C PHE A 87 -32.58 -16.30 28.25
N MET A 88 -31.30 -16.15 27.91
CA MET A 88 -30.29 -17.15 28.30
C MET A 88 -29.86 -17.01 29.77
N ARG A 89 -29.87 -18.14 30.50
CA ARG A 89 -29.26 -18.23 31.83
C ARG A 89 -27.73 -18.20 31.67
N PHE A 90 -27.05 -17.52 32.59
CA PHE A 90 -25.58 -17.41 32.63
C PHE A 90 -24.86 -18.75 32.39
N THR A 91 -25.34 -19.85 32.95
CA THR A 91 -24.73 -21.17 32.79
C THR A 91 -24.74 -21.66 31.34
N ASN A 92 -25.81 -21.42 30.59
CA ASN A 92 -25.88 -21.83 29.19
C ASN A 92 -25.01 -20.94 28.32
N ASP A 93 -25.08 -19.62 28.51
CA ASP A 93 -24.23 -18.65 27.83
C ASP A 93 -22.74 -18.96 28.02
N TYR A 94 -22.34 -19.27 29.26
CA TYR A 94 -20.96 -19.64 29.57
C TYR A 94 -20.54 -20.97 28.91
N LEU A 95 -21.40 -22.00 28.89
CA LEU A 95 -21.09 -23.29 28.29
C LEU A 95 -21.06 -23.23 26.75
N GLU A 96 -21.93 -22.42 26.15
CA GLU A 96 -21.99 -22.21 24.69
C GLU A 96 -20.81 -21.37 24.19
N HIS A 97 -20.37 -20.38 24.96
CA HIS A 97 -19.26 -19.51 24.59
C HIS A 97 -17.92 -19.88 25.27
N GLN A 98 -17.80 -21.05 25.92
CA GLN A 98 -16.55 -21.42 26.60
C GLN A 98 -15.35 -21.53 25.65
N GLU A 99 -15.61 -21.81 24.36
CA GLU A 99 -14.58 -21.92 23.34
C GLU A 99 -13.74 -20.65 23.19
N ILE A 100 -14.28 -19.47 23.58
CA ILE A 100 -13.55 -18.19 23.59
C ILE A 100 -12.27 -18.24 24.44
N TYR A 101 -12.23 -19.11 25.45
CA TYR A 101 -11.15 -19.20 26.42
C TYR A 101 -10.11 -20.26 26.05
N TYR A 102 -10.46 -21.21 25.18
CA TYR A 102 -9.66 -22.42 24.94
C TYR A 102 -9.30 -22.63 23.48
N ASP A 103 -10.05 -22.04 22.53
CA ASP A 103 -9.78 -22.19 21.11
C ASP A 103 -8.94 -21.01 20.56
N PRO A 104 -7.68 -21.24 20.17
CA PRO A 104 -6.86 -20.20 19.53
C PRO A 104 -7.36 -19.78 18.14
N GLU A 105 -8.23 -20.57 17.47
CA GLU A 105 -8.87 -20.22 16.19
C GLU A 105 -10.16 -19.39 16.36
N TYR A 106 -10.55 -19.12 17.62
CA TYR A 106 -11.75 -18.36 17.96
C TYR A 106 -11.69 -16.89 17.51
N TYR A 107 -10.48 -16.34 17.46
CA TYR A 107 -10.23 -15.00 16.92
C TYR A 107 -9.65 -15.12 15.51
N GLU A 108 -10.24 -14.42 14.55
CA GLU A 108 -9.57 -14.20 13.27
C GLU A 108 -8.51 -13.10 13.47
N THR A 109 -7.25 -13.50 13.37
CA THR A 109 -6.12 -12.58 13.31
C THR A 109 -5.85 -12.20 11.87
N PHE A 110 -5.80 -10.92 11.56
CA PHE A 110 -5.32 -10.42 10.26
C PHE A 110 -4.39 -9.23 10.47
N ASN A 111 -3.42 -9.08 9.58
CA ASN A 111 -2.55 -7.91 9.57
C ASN A 111 -3.18 -6.77 8.75
N ILE A 112 -2.97 -5.52 9.15
CA ILE A 112 -3.26 -4.31 8.38
C ILE A 112 -1.93 -3.70 8.00
N TYR A 113 -1.70 -3.53 6.71
CA TYR A 113 -0.53 -2.87 6.16
C TYR A 113 -0.86 -1.40 5.91
N HIS A 114 -0.19 -0.52 6.63
CA HIS A 114 -0.26 0.92 6.38
C HIS A 114 0.71 1.25 5.27
N SER A 115 0.20 1.73 4.15
CA SER A 115 1.00 2.09 2.98
C SER A 115 0.80 3.56 2.61
N GLU A 116 1.89 4.21 2.24
CA GLU A 116 1.93 5.62 1.88
C GLU A 116 2.47 5.73 0.46
N THR A 117 1.77 6.48 -0.40
CA THR A 117 2.27 6.92 -1.70
C THR A 117 2.46 8.42 -1.69
N SER A 118 3.65 8.87 -2.10
CA SER A 118 4.00 10.29 -2.26
C SER A 118 4.36 10.56 -3.71
N LEU A 119 3.83 11.65 -4.27
CA LEU A 119 4.15 12.17 -5.59
C LEU A 119 4.94 13.47 -5.44
N TYR A 120 6.07 13.55 -6.14
CA TYR A 120 6.99 14.67 -6.11
C TYR A 120 7.17 15.30 -7.49
N CYS A 121 7.23 16.64 -7.60
CA CYS A 121 7.67 17.31 -8.84
C CYS A 121 9.18 17.20 -8.98
N ILE A 122 9.65 16.88 -10.18
CA ILE A 122 11.01 17.24 -10.61
C ILE A 122 10.88 18.41 -11.58
N CYS A 123 11.01 19.61 -11.05
CA CYS A 123 10.79 20.85 -11.79
C CYS A 123 12.17 21.49 -12.09
N VAL A 124 12.48 21.82 -13.35
CA VAL A 124 13.79 22.40 -13.73
C VAL A 124 14.07 23.67 -12.91
N GLY A 125 15.17 23.65 -12.15
CA GLY A 125 15.62 24.80 -11.34
C GLY A 125 14.88 25.00 -10.01
N LYS A 126 14.12 24.01 -9.56
CA LYS A 126 13.52 23.96 -8.21
C LYS A 126 13.93 22.68 -7.49
N GLU A 127 14.00 22.74 -6.17
CA GLU A 127 14.12 21.54 -5.33
C GLU A 127 12.88 20.63 -5.51
N ILE A 128 13.05 19.33 -5.24
CA ILE A 128 11.93 18.38 -5.25
C ILE A 128 10.83 18.87 -4.31
N GLU A 129 9.63 19.05 -4.84
CA GLU A 129 8.45 19.46 -4.08
C GLU A 129 7.45 18.31 -3.97
N LEU A 130 6.99 18.01 -2.76
CA LEU A 130 5.90 17.05 -2.54
C LEU A 130 4.58 17.67 -3.04
N ILE A 131 4.03 17.14 -4.13
CA ILE A 131 2.76 17.60 -4.71
C ILE A 131 1.58 16.92 -4.00
N TRP A 132 1.70 15.62 -3.72
CA TRP A 132 0.60 14.84 -3.18
C TRP A 132 1.09 13.69 -2.32
N ARG A 133 0.31 13.35 -1.29
CA ARG A 133 0.51 12.17 -0.46
C ARG A 133 -0.83 11.51 -0.17
N GLY A 134 -0.89 10.21 -0.38
CA GLY A 134 -2.03 9.36 -0.02
C GLY A 134 -1.60 8.24 0.91
N GLU A 135 -2.37 8.05 1.96
CA GLU A 135 -2.23 6.94 2.90
C GLU A 135 -3.37 5.95 2.66
N VAL A 136 -3.02 4.67 2.52
CA VAL A 136 -3.96 3.59 2.25
C VAL A 136 -3.65 2.43 3.19
N ASP A 137 -4.69 1.95 3.86
CA ASP A 137 -4.62 0.76 4.70
C ASP A 137 -5.10 -0.44 3.89
N VAL A 138 -4.23 -1.45 3.79
CA VAL A 138 -4.51 -2.69 3.08
C VAL A 138 -4.57 -3.82 4.10
N THR A 139 -5.73 -4.44 4.26
CA THR A 139 -5.86 -5.67 5.05
C THR A 139 -5.11 -6.81 4.37
N GLU A 140 -4.45 -7.65 5.16
CA GLU A 140 -3.68 -8.80 4.72
C GLU A 140 -4.53 -9.66 3.77
N PRO A 141 -4.17 -9.71 2.49
CA PRO A 141 -4.95 -10.46 1.53
C PRO A 141 -4.59 -11.95 1.63
N ALA A 142 -5.55 -12.83 1.36
CA ALA A 142 -5.23 -14.22 1.05
C ALA A 142 -4.45 -14.37 -0.28
N ASN A 143 -4.41 -13.30 -1.10
CA ASN A 143 -3.76 -13.28 -2.41
C ASN A 143 -3.09 -11.92 -2.68
N VAL A 144 -1.76 -11.92 -2.77
CA VAL A 144 -0.93 -10.72 -2.97
C VAL A 144 -1.36 -9.92 -4.21
N ASN A 145 -1.67 -10.60 -5.32
CA ASN A 145 -2.02 -9.95 -6.59
C ASN A 145 -3.35 -9.19 -6.48
N LYS A 146 -4.32 -9.72 -5.72
CA LYS A 146 -5.57 -9.01 -5.44
C LYS A 146 -5.37 -7.78 -4.57
N ALA A 147 -4.44 -7.81 -3.62
CA ALA A 147 -4.10 -6.61 -2.85
C ALA A 147 -3.41 -5.57 -3.71
N ILE A 148 -2.49 -5.97 -4.58
CA ILE A 148 -1.85 -5.08 -5.56
C ILE A 148 -2.92 -4.37 -6.38
N ASP A 149 -3.87 -5.12 -6.96
CA ASP A 149 -4.94 -4.55 -7.79
C ASP A 149 -5.84 -3.61 -6.99
N THR A 150 -6.22 -4.00 -5.78
CA THR A 150 -7.07 -3.19 -4.90
C THR A 150 -6.36 -1.90 -4.50
N TYR A 151 -5.09 -1.99 -4.13
CA TYR A 151 -4.29 -0.84 -3.76
C TYR A 151 -4.11 0.14 -4.92
N ILE A 152 -3.72 -0.34 -6.10
CA ILE A 152 -3.58 0.50 -7.31
C ILE A 152 -4.91 1.19 -7.60
N LYS A 153 -6.03 0.48 -7.49
CA LYS A 153 -7.36 1.07 -7.70
C LYS A 153 -7.70 2.15 -6.68
N VAL A 154 -7.38 1.96 -5.40
CA VAL A 154 -7.63 2.97 -4.36
C VAL A 154 -6.76 4.20 -4.58
N VAL A 155 -5.46 4.01 -4.81
CA VAL A 155 -4.50 5.10 -5.05
C VAL A 155 -4.89 5.89 -6.31
N THR A 156 -5.12 5.22 -7.43
CA THR A 156 -5.51 5.90 -8.69
C THR A 156 -6.86 6.58 -8.63
N LYS A 157 -7.79 6.09 -7.80
CA LYS A 157 -9.04 6.79 -7.51
C LYS A 157 -8.78 8.05 -6.70
N SER A 158 -8.00 7.95 -5.63
CA SER A 158 -7.68 9.08 -4.75
C SER A 158 -6.89 10.17 -5.47
N MET A 159 -5.92 9.79 -6.31
CA MET A 159 -5.18 10.74 -7.14
C MET A 159 -6.10 11.47 -8.14
N GLY A 160 -7.09 10.78 -8.72
CA GLY A 160 -8.07 11.39 -9.62
C GLY A 160 -9.06 12.31 -8.88
N GLU A 161 -9.47 11.96 -7.66
CA GLU A 161 -10.33 12.82 -6.83
C GLU A 161 -9.65 14.13 -6.42
N HIS A 162 -8.32 14.15 -6.33
CA HIS A 162 -7.52 15.33 -5.99
C HIS A 162 -6.98 16.07 -7.23
N ASP A 163 -7.43 15.70 -8.44
CA ASP A 163 -6.97 16.25 -9.73
C ASP A 163 -5.43 16.19 -9.90
N VAL A 164 -4.79 15.20 -9.27
CA VAL A 164 -3.34 14.97 -9.33
C VAL A 164 -2.96 14.16 -10.57
N ILE A 165 -3.86 13.27 -10.98
CA ILE A 165 -3.85 12.62 -12.28
C ILE A 165 -5.18 12.94 -12.96
N PHE A 166 -5.11 13.28 -14.24
CA PHE A 166 -6.22 13.78 -15.06
C PHE A 166 -7.46 12.86 -15.06
#